data_AF-Q8VQE7-F1
#
_entry.id   AF-Q8VQE7-F1
#
_cell.length_a   1.000
_cell.length_b   1.000
_cell.length_c   1.000
_cell.angle_alpha   90.00
_cell.angle_beta   90.00
_cell.angle_gamma   90.00
#
_symmetry.space_group_name_H-M   'P 1'
#
loop_
_entity.id
_entity.type
_entity.pdbx_description
1 polymer ?
#
loop_
_entity_poly.entity_id
_entity_poly.type
_entity_poly.pdbx_seq_one_letter_code
_entity_poly.pdbx_strand_id
1 'polypeptide(L)'
;MKSRTNKISVLLVVISLLYVIYLTYISNNNLLVGATVSKGKNGDVVITNVDEYSMASYSGIEKGDIVKRINNQKINTKEIKMNKLKNVSSMVVERNGKDVELKLTLFNDKNFSTYLIPLMFYIVCLFCCLFIIKINESKDLPSALVLIIFLLSASIAYISAGVSVKGDILCRCIMVVTLISVPLNYLLFLYHYFRELGTTLFDKKVFILYLVPIINVVCEMFRSHLFFRDYVPKLSLLSFFFLFIIVGIYFCIILIKNKDTEQAHIIKVLTIINIFSFSPFLCLYLIPYVFLNAHYVSSFLNAHYVSSFLAASFMMLIPFSLVFQFMTNKIYNVDFILSRLRYYGFLALTPTIILISTIELISSPDSDFYSVKLTFLIYIIMLAVFYYKEVLDFRFRLKRVSEKFNYQDSIYKFTQMIRDSTSLSQVFEELKNTILEVSLVSRAHVYEVSADGSIKLYDNEAVNSFEKVYQKEFRKVTSEIGKIVEFNKGFVMKIGERGGKSFVILCLSKMNTPRLTLEELSWLKTLAFYTNVSIENVMKIEELMSHLEEIKQQESNPVWLKKLMYTIEE
;
A
#
# COMPACT_ATOMS: atom_id res chain seq x y z
N MET A 1 15.39 30.78 2.73
CA MET A 1 14.93 30.89 4.13
C MET A 1 14.20 29.59 4.51
N LYS A 2 14.72 28.78 5.44
CA LYS A 2 14.04 27.55 5.88
C LYS A 2 12.67 27.89 6.50
N SER A 3 11.61 27.31 5.93
CA SER A 3 10.20 27.43 6.33
C SER A 3 9.99 27.33 7.85
N ARG A 4 9.09 28.17 8.40
CA ARG A 4 8.78 28.21 9.84
C ARG A 4 8.09 26.92 10.30
N THR A 5 7.20 26.34 9.47
CA THR A 5 6.50 25.10 9.80
C THR A 5 7.47 23.92 9.86
N ASN A 6 8.43 23.84 8.94
CA ASN A 6 9.43 22.77 8.96
C ASN A 6 10.33 22.80 10.21
N LYS A 7 10.69 23.99 10.73
CA LYS A 7 11.44 24.09 12.00
C LYS A 7 10.65 23.52 13.18
N ILE A 8 9.35 23.81 13.24
CA ILE A 8 8.46 23.29 14.28
C ILE A 8 8.30 21.77 14.14
N SER A 9 8.12 21.27 12.91
CA SER A 9 8.02 19.83 12.64
C SER A 9 9.28 19.07 13.07
N VAL A 10 10.48 19.61 12.77
CA VAL A 10 11.75 19.02 13.22
C VAL A 10 11.84 19.01 14.75
N LEU A 11 11.47 20.11 15.41
CA LEU A 11 11.45 20.18 16.88
C LEU A 11 10.52 19.12 17.48
N LEU A 12 9.32 18.93 16.93
CA LEU A 12 8.37 17.91 17.38
C LEU A 12 8.93 16.49 17.22
N VAL A 13 9.59 16.20 16.09
CA VAL A 13 10.24 14.90 15.88
C VAL A 13 11.34 14.65 16.91
N VAL A 14 12.19 15.65 17.19
CA VAL A 14 13.26 15.54 18.19
C VAL A 14 12.69 15.31 19.59
N ILE A 15 11.65 16.06 19.98
CA ILE A 15 10.97 15.87 21.27
C ILE A 15 10.38 14.46 21.35
N SER A 16 9.76 13.97 20.28
CA SER A 16 9.19 12.62 20.24
C SER A 16 10.27 11.53 20.42
N LEU A 17 11.45 11.72 19.84
CA LEU A 17 12.59 10.81 19.97
C LEU A 17 13.10 10.77 21.42
N LEU A 18 13.29 11.94 22.04
CA LEU A 18 13.69 12.02 23.46
C LEU A 18 12.68 11.34 24.37
N TYR A 19 11.38 11.51 24.09
CA TYR A 19 10.33 10.85 24.85
C TYR A 19 10.32 9.33 24.67
N VAL A 20 10.54 8.82 23.46
CA VAL A 20 10.65 7.36 23.23
C VAL A 20 11.86 6.78 23.94
N ILE A 21 13.01 7.47 23.94
CA ILE A 21 14.19 7.05 24.71
C ILE A 21 13.86 6.96 26.22
N TYR A 22 13.15 7.95 26.76
CA TYR A 22 12.66 7.93 28.13
C TYR A 22 11.73 6.73 28.41
N LEU A 23 10.82 6.41 27.48
CA LEU A 23 9.95 5.24 27.59
C LEU A 23 10.74 3.93 27.57
N THR A 24 11.76 3.82 26.72
CA THR A 24 12.65 2.64 26.68
C THR A 24 13.37 2.47 28.02
N TYR A 25 13.87 3.56 28.59
CA TYR A 25 14.52 3.55 29.90
C TYR A 25 13.57 3.09 31.02
N ILE A 26 12.35 3.62 31.09
CA ILE A 26 11.34 3.16 32.05
C ILE A 26 11.00 1.70 31.83
N SER A 27 10.84 1.30 30.57
CA SER A 27 10.42 -0.05 30.22
C SER A 27 11.44 -1.09 30.71
N ASN A 28 12.73 -0.79 30.60
CA ASN A 28 13.81 -1.64 31.08
C ASN A 28 13.96 -1.64 32.61
N ASN A 29 13.74 -0.51 33.29
CA ASN A 29 13.98 -0.43 34.73
C ASN A 29 12.78 -0.94 35.57
N ASN A 30 11.55 -0.66 35.15
CA ASN A 30 10.33 -1.09 35.87
C ASN A 30 9.83 -2.45 35.34
N LEU A 31 10.63 -3.50 35.57
CA LEU A 31 10.41 -4.86 35.02
C LEU A 31 9.27 -5.65 35.64
N LEU A 32 8.85 -5.36 36.88
CA LEU A 32 7.78 -6.12 37.54
C LEU A 32 6.59 -5.23 37.84
N VAL A 33 5.51 -5.46 37.08
CA VAL A 33 4.27 -4.71 37.16
C VAL A 33 3.11 -5.68 37.01
N GLY A 34 2.13 -5.51 37.88
CA GLY A 34 0.87 -6.24 37.86
C GLY A 34 0.71 -7.26 38.98
N ALA A 35 1.70 -7.43 39.85
CA ALA A 35 1.52 -8.13 41.12
C ALA A 35 1.32 -7.10 42.23
N THR A 36 0.21 -7.21 42.95
CA THR A 36 0.02 -6.52 44.24
C THR A 36 0.40 -7.47 45.36
N VAL A 37 1.16 -6.93 46.32
CA VAL A 37 1.63 -7.68 47.46
C VAL A 37 1.03 -7.11 48.74
N SER A 38 0.66 -7.98 49.67
CA SER A 38 0.29 -7.62 51.03
C SER A 38 1.19 -8.34 52.03
N LYS A 39 1.24 -7.81 53.25
CA LYS A 39 1.91 -8.49 54.36
C LYS A 39 0.97 -9.53 54.94
N GLY A 40 1.39 -10.80 54.92
CA GLY A 40 0.74 -11.90 55.63
C GLY A 40 0.92 -11.78 57.14
N LYS A 41 0.16 -12.60 57.89
CA LYS A 41 0.10 -12.56 59.37
C LYS A 41 1.45 -12.79 60.06
N ASN A 42 2.41 -13.44 59.39
CA ASN A 42 3.72 -13.78 59.94
C ASN A 42 4.86 -12.86 59.45
N GLY A 43 4.54 -11.77 58.73
CA GLY A 43 5.54 -10.87 58.14
C GLY A 43 5.97 -11.24 56.71
N ASP A 44 5.46 -12.35 56.17
CA ASP A 44 5.70 -12.80 54.80
C ASP A 44 5.00 -11.90 53.77
N VAL A 45 5.59 -11.79 52.58
CA VAL A 45 5.04 -10.98 51.48
C VAL A 45 4.25 -11.90 50.56
N VAL A 46 2.93 -11.76 50.56
CA VAL A 46 2.00 -12.62 49.81
C VAL A 46 1.42 -11.85 48.62
N ILE A 47 1.33 -12.52 47.47
CA ILE A 47 0.74 -11.93 46.27
C ILE A 47 -0.80 -12.01 46.36
N THR A 48 -1.45 -10.85 46.51
CA THR A 48 -2.90 -10.76 46.72
C THR A 48 -3.70 -10.65 45.44
N ASN A 49 -3.13 -10.03 44.42
CA ASN A 49 -3.76 -9.91 43.12
C ASN A 49 -2.70 -9.86 42.03
N VAL A 50 -3.00 -10.52 40.92
CA VAL A 50 -2.20 -10.49 39.70
C VAL A 50 -3.10 -9.93 38.61
N ASP A 51 -2.77 -8.74 38.12
CA ASP A 51 -3.48 -8.11 37.00
C ASP A 51 -3.36 -9.03 35.78
N GLU A 52 -4.49 -9.40 35.18
CA GLU A 52 -4.50 -10.20 33.96
C GLU A 52 -3.75 -9.47 32.84
N TYR A 53 -3.00 -10.23 32.02
CA TYR A 53 -2.19 -9.68 30.93
C TYR A 53 -1.06 -8.72 31.38
N SER A 54 -0.69 -8.77 32.65
CA SER A 54 0.47 -8.04 33.16
C SER A 54 1.75 -8.86 33.06
N MET A 55 2.90 -8.18 33.20
CA MET A 55 4.20 -8.84 33.25
C MET A 55 4.29 -9.88 34.39
N ALA A 56 3.56 -9.66 35.49
CA ALA A 56 3.42 -10.63 36.57
C ALA A 56 2.68 -11.91 36.13
N SER A 57 1.52 -11.77 35.48
CA SER A 57 0.77 -12.90 34.90
C SER A 57 1.61 -13.63 33.84
N TYR A 58 2.35 -12.89 33.02
CA TYR A 58 3.19 -13.43 31.95
C TYR A 58 4.44 -14.15 32.44
N SER A 59 4.91 -13.82 33.65
CA SER A 59 6.03 -14.48 34.30
C SER A 59 5.59 -15.69 35.11
N GLY A 60 4.32 -16.09 35.03
CA GLY A 60 3.78 -17.26 35.73
C GLY A 60 3.51 -17.02 37.21
N ILE A 61 3.41 -15.77 37.67
CA ILE A 61 3.07 -15.43 39.05
C ILE A 61 1.58 -15.70 39.30
N GLU A 62 1.27 -16.41 40.38
CA GLU A 62 -0.10 -16.75 40.77
C GLU A 62 -0.51 -16.03 42.07
N LYS A 63 -1.83 -15.85 42.23
CA LYS A 63 -2.39 -15.32 43.46
C LYS A 63 -2.18 -16.35 44.58
N GLY A 64 -1.62 -15.91 45.71
CA GLY A 64 -1.28 -16.77 46.84
C GLY A 64 0.19 -17.19 46.92
N ASP A 65 0.98 -16.93 45.89
CA ASP A 65 2.43 -17.14 45.92
C ASP A 65 3.08 -16.31 47.05
N ILE A 66 4.00 -16.93 47.80
CA ILE A 66 4.80 -16.27 48.86
C ILE A 66 6.16 -15.89 48.29
N VAL A 67 6.50 -14.60 48.31
CA VAL A 67 7.78 -14.12 47.76
C VAL A 67 8.89 -14.36 48.78
N LYS A 68 9.89 -15.20 48.44
CA LYS A 68 11.05 -15.48 49.30
C LYS A 68 12.27 -14.62 48.98
N ARG A 69 12.57 -14.41 47.70
CA ARG A 69 13.73 -13.62 47.24
C ARG A 69 13.40 -12.78 46.01
N ILE A 70 14.00 -11.60 45.93
CA ILE A 70 13.94 -10.67 44.81
C ILE A 70 15.38 -10.37 44.41
N ASN A 71 15.75 -10.53 43.14
CA ASN A 71 17.09 -10.27 42.60
C ASN A 71 18.21 -10.93 43.43
N ASN A 72 18.00 -12.18 43.85
CA ASN A 72 18.89 -12.95 44.73
C ASN A 72 19.13 -12.36 46.14
N GLN A 73 18.37 -11.32 46.54
CA GLN A 73 18.43 -10.72 47.87
C GLN A 73 17.15 -11.00 48.68
N LYS A 74 17.29 -11.02 50.02
CA LYS A 74 16.15 -11.12 50.94
C LYS A 74 15.37 -9.81 50.92
N ILE A 75 14.04 -9.90 50.95
CA ILE A 75 13.14 -8.76 50.82
C ILE A 75 13.39 -7.75 51.96
N ASN A 76 13.77 -6.52 51.60
CA ASN A 76 13.73 -5.41 52.53
C ASN A 76 12.31 -4.82 52.50
N THR A 77 11.58 -4.93 53.62
CA THR A 77 10.19 -4.44 53.73
C THR A 77 10.03 -2.93 53.48
N LYS A 78 11.13 -2.18 53.44
CA LYS A 78 11.19 -0.76 53.05
C LYS A 78 11.10 -0.51 51.54
N GLU A 79 11.37 -1.52 50.70
CA GLU A 79 11.30 -1.41 49.23
C GLU A 79 9.88 -1.56 48.68
N ILE A 80 8.93 -1.98 49.53
CA ILE A 80 7.51 -2.10 49.19
C ILE A 80 6.87 -0.71 49.25
N LYS A 81 6.98 0.07 48.17
CA LYS A 81 6.25 1.34 48.02
C LYS A 81 4.88 1.09 47.40
N MET A 82 3.82 1.44 48.12
CA MET A 82 2.41 1.37 47.64
C MET A 82 1.95 -0.05 47.22
N ASN A 83 2.32 -1.09 47.97
CA ASN A 83 1.90 -2.49 47.73
C ASN A 83 2.30 -3.05 46.35
N LYS A 84 3.31 -2.46 45.69
CA LYS A 84 3.84 -2.92 44.41
C LYS A 84 5.34 -3.16 44.53
N LEU A 85 5.81 -4.26 43.95
CA LEU A 85 7.23 -4.55 43.81
C LEU A 85 7.77 -3.77 42.60
N LYS A 86 8.94 -3.15 42.72
CA LYS A 86 9.61 -2.44 41.61
C LYS A 86 11.00 -3.04 41.38
N ASN A 87 11.50 -2.94 40.15
CA ASN A 87 12.85 -3.36 39.74
C ASN A 87 13.17 -4.83 40.04
N VAL A 88 12.27 -5.76 39.76
CA VAL A 88 12.53 -7.19 39.96
C VAL A 88 12.86 -7.85 38.62
N SER A 89 14.09 -8.33 38.47
CA SER A 89 14.60 -9.09 37.31
C SER A 89 14.53 -10.60 37.54
N SER A 90 14.63 -11.05 38.79
CA SER A 90 14.40 -12.44 39.18
C SER A 90 13.63 -12.52 40.50
N MET A 91 12.71 -13.46 40.59
CA MET A 91 11.92 -13.70 41.80
C MET A 91 11.92 -15.18 42.12
N VAL A 92 12.12 -15.53 43.40
CA VAL A 92 11.86 -16.88 43.90
C VAL A 92 10.58 -16.84 44.72
N VAL A 93 9.55 -17.54 44.24
CA VAL A 93 8.27 -17.68 44.93
C VAL A 93 8.12 -19.10 45.46
N GLU A 94 7.49 -19.23 46.62
CA GLU A 94 7.06 -20.51 47.15
C GLU A 94 5.62 -20.78 46.72
N ARG A 95 5.43 -21.88 45.98
CA ARG A 95 4.13 -22.39 45.54
C ARG A 95 3.96 -23.82 46.04
N ASN A 96 2.94 -24.06 46.86
CA ASN A 96 2.63 -25.38 47.43
C ASN A 96 3.86 -26.06 48.08
N GLY A 97 4.69 -25.29 48.80
CA GLY A 97 5.89 -25.79 49.49
C GLY A 97 7.10 -26.08 48.60
N LYS A 98 7.07 -25.72 47.31
CA LYS A 98 8.21 -25.79 46.40
C LYS A 98 8.64 -24.39 45.99
N ASP A 99 9.96 -24.18 45.93
CA ASP A 99 10.54 -22.93 45.45
C ASP A 99 10.58 -22.94 43.91
N VAL A 100 9.95 -21.94 43.30
CA VAL A 100 9.91 -21.72 41.85
C VAL A 100 10.71 -20.45 41.55
N GLU A 101 11.77 -20.59 40.75
CA GLU A 101 12.55 -19.45 40.26
C GLU A 101 11.92 -18.90 38.98
N LEU A 102 11.46 -17.65 39.03
CA LEU A 102 10.86 -16.92 37.92
C LEU A 102 11.85 -15.86 37.44
N LYS A 103 12.38 -16.03 36.22
CA LYS A 103 13.20 -15.02 35.54
C LYS A 103 12.31 -14.11 34.71
N LEU A 104 12.32 -12.81 35.01
CA LEU A 104 11.58 -11.80 34.27
C LEU A 104 12.48 -11.25 33.16
N THR A 105 12.50 -11.92 32.00
CA THR A 105 13.27 -11.46 30.84
C THR A 105 12.43 -10.50 29.96
N LEU A 106 13.09 -9.48 29.40
CA LEU A 106 12.47 -8.54 28.45
C LEU A 106 12.02 -9.23 27.15
N PHE A 107 12.64 -10.36 26.78
CA PHE A 107 12.35 -11.11 25.57
C PHE A 107 11.55 -12.38 25.88
N ASN A 108 10.27 -12.20 26.16
CA ASN A 108 9.28 -13.26 26.21
C ASN A 108 8.26 -13.00 25.08
N ASP A 109 7.63 -14.04 24.51
CA ASP A 109 6.67 -13.95 23.39
C ASP A 109 5.59 -12.88 23.59
N LYS A 110 5.28 -12.57 24.86
CA LYS A 110 4.25 -11.62 25.28
C LYS A 110 4.74 -10.15 25.33
N ASN A 111 6.05 -9.91 25.49
CA ASN A 111 6.62 -8.55 25.37
C ASN A 111 6.80 -8.09 23.92
N PHE A 112 6.79 -9.03 22.97
CA PHE A 112 6.78 -8.75 21.55
C PHE A 112 5.58 -7.87 21.16
N SER A 113 4.37 -8.21 21.64
CA SER A 113 3.16 -7.43 21.34
C SER A 113 3.06 -6.12 22.11
N THR A 114 3.51 -6.09 23.37
CA THR A 114 3.36 -4.91 24.25
C THR A 114 4.38 -3.80 23.98
N TYR A 115 5.55 -4.11 23.39
CA TYR A 115 6.61 -3.11 23.17
C TYR A 115 7.21 -3.11 21.76
N LEU A 116 7.52 -4.28 21.18
CA LEU A 116 8.18 -4.35 19.88
C LEU A 116 7.28 -3.84 18.74
N ILE A 117 6.01 -4.28 18.69
CA ILE A 117 5.07 -3.82 17.65
C ILE A 117 4.82 -2.30 17.74
N PRO A 118 4.51 -1.71 18.92
CA PRO A 118 4.41 -0.26 19.05
C PRO A 118 5.68 0.50 18.63
N LEU A 119 6.86 -0.05 18.93
CA LEU A 119 8.14 0.53 18.51
C LEU A 119 8.30 0.51 16.99
N MET A 120 7.98 -0.61 16.34
CA MET A 120 7.99 -0.71 14.87
C MET A 120 7.03 0.28 14.24
N PHE A 121 5.81 0.41 14.77
CA PHE A 121 4.86 1.42 14.31
C PHE A 121 5.41 2.84 14.44
N TYR A 122 6.04 3.18 15.57
CA TYR A 122 6.68 4.48 15.77
C TYR A 122 7.81 4.73 14.75
N ILE A 123 8.67 3.75 14.48
CA ILE A 123 9.76 3.86 13.49
C ILE A 123 9.20 4.15 12.09
N VAL A 124 8.14 3.43 11.67
CA VAL A 124 7.52 3.66 10.36
C VAL A 124 6.88 5.05 10.29
N CYS A 125 6.18 5.49 11.35
CA CYS A 125 5.64 6.85 11.44
C CYS A 125 6.74 7.91 11.40
N LEU A 126 7.88 7.67 12.04
CA LEU A 126 9.04 8.58 12.02
C LEU A 126 9.60 8.72 10.61
N PHE A 127 9.76 7.60 9.88
CA PHE A 127 10.18 7.63 8.48
C PHE A 127 9.21 8.46 7.62
N CYS A 128 7.90 8.28 7.80
CA CYS A 128 6.89 9.10 7.13
C CYS A 128 7.03 10.58 7.48
N CYS A 129 7.24 10.92 8.75
CA CYS A 129 7.43 12.31 9.19
C CYS A 129 8.66 12.96 8.54
N LEU A 130 9.80 12.25 8.50
CA LEU A 130 11.02 12.74 7.83
C LEU A 130 10.79 12.97 6.33
N PHE A 131 10.07 12.05 5.68
CA PHE A 131 9.72 12.17 4.28
C PHE A 131 8.81 13.38 4.00
N ILE A 132 7.80 13.60 4.85
CA ILE A 132 6.90 14.75 4.79
C ILE A 132 7.69 16.05 4.97
N ILE A 133 8.60 16.13 5.95
CA ILE A 133 9.45 17.32 6.18
C ILE A 133 10.27 17.65 4.92
N LYS A 134 10.88 16.63 4.31
CA LYS A 134 11.69 16.79 3.10
C LYS A 134 10.86 17.30 1.92
N ILE A 135 9.66 16.76 1.71
CA ILE A 135 8.76 17.23 0.65
C ILE A 135 8.28 18.66 0.92
N ASN A 136 7.99 18.98 2.17
CA ASN A 136 7.43 20.27 2.55
C ASN A 136 8.47 21.41 2.60
N GLU A 137 9.76 21.12 2.41
CA GLU A 137 10.84 22.11 2.42
C GLU A 137 10.67 23.21 1.36
N SER A 138 10.08 22.87 0.21
CA SER A 138 9.83 23.82 -0.88
C SER A 138 8.44 24.46 -0.85
N LYS A 139 7.44 23.85 -0.20
CA LYS A 139 6.03 24.27 -0.28
C LYS A 139 5.50 24.97 0.97
N ASP A 140 6.12 24.77 2.14
CA ASP A 140 5.71 25.36 3.44
C ASP A 140 4.21 25.23 3.76
N LEU A 141 3.62 24.07 3.46
CA LEU A 141 2.18 23.83 3.64
C LEU A 141 1.86 23.52 5.12
N PRO A 142 0.88 24.20 5.74
CA PRO A 142 0.46 23.90 7.10
C PRO A 142 -0.16 22.50 7.26
N SER A 143 -0.80 21.95 6.23
CA SER A 143 -1.35 20.59 6.22
C SER A 143 -0.29 19.54 6.53
N ALA A 144 0.94 19.71 6.02
CA ALA A 144 2.05 18.79 6.25
C ALA A 144 2.47 18.76 7.73
N LEU A 145 2.48 19.90 8.42
CA LEU A 145 2.76 19.97 9.85
C LEU A 145 1.67 19.26 10.67
N VAL A 146 0.39 19.46 10.32
CA VAL A 146 -0.71 18.81 11.02
C VAL A 146 -0.70 17.29 10.79
N LEU A 147 -0.31 16.84 9.59
CA LEU A 147 -0.14 15.41 9.29
C LEU A 147 0.95 14.77 10.17
N ILE A 148 2.05 15.49 10.41
CA ILE A 148 3.11 15.04 11.33
C ILE A 148 2.57 14.95 12.77
N ILE A 149 1.81 15.96 13.22
CA ILE A 149 1.18 15.93 14.56
C ILE A 149 0.26 14.71 14.69
N PHE A 150 -0.54 14.41 13.67
CA PHE A 150 -1.39 13.23 13.63
C PHE A 150 -0.57 11.93 13.76
N LEU A 151 0.44 11.72 12.92
CA LEU A 151 1.28 10.51 12.95
C LEU A 151 2.04 10.33 14.26
N LEU A 152 2.59 11.42 14.81
CA LEU A 152 3.25 11.40 16.10
C LEU A 152 2.26 11.13 17.23
N SER A 153 1.06 11.73 17.21
CA SER A 153 0.05 11.46 18.24
C SER A 153 -0.40 9.99 18.26
N ALA A 154 -0.62 9.37 17.09
CA ALA A 154 -1.02 7.97 17.00
C ALA A 154 0.09 7.03 17.50
N SER A 155 1.33 7.27 17.07
CA SER A 155 2.47 6.42 17.46
C SER A 155 2.87 6.59 18.93
N ILE A 156 2.86 7.82 19.45
CA ILE A 156 3.11 8.11 20.87
C ILE A 156 2.01 7.49 21.75
N ALA A 157 0.74 7.57 21.35
CA ALA A 157 -0.35 6.92 22.07
C ALA A 157 -0.12 5.41 22.20
N TYR A 158 0.27 4.76 21.09
CA TYR A 158 0.44 3.31 21.08
C TYR A 158 1.63 2.85 21.93
N ILE A 159 2.80 3.48 21.79
CA ILE A 159 3.97 3.11 22.59
C ILE A 159 3.82 3.48 24.07
N SER A 160 3.14 4.59 24.37
CA SER A 160 2.84 5.00 25.75
C SER A 160 1.84 4.05 26.42
N ALA A 161 0.97 3.38 25.67
CA ALA A 161 0.04 2.40 26.22
C ALA A 161 0.77 1.22 26.88
N GLY A 162 1.87 0.74 26.30
CA GLY A 162 2.68 -0.35 26.88
C GLY A 162 3.33 0.02 28.22
N VAL A 163 3.76 1.28 28.35
CA VAL A 163 4.39 1.79 29.57
C VAL A 163 3.36 2.31 30.59
N SER A 164 2.19 2.74 30.14
CA SER A 164 1.06 3.20 30.97
C SER A 164 0.59 2.12 31.95
N VAL A 165 0.54 0.86 31.50
CA VAL A 165 0.25 -0.32 32.35
C VAL A 165 1.25 -0.41 33.52
N LYS A 166 2.49 0.08 33.33
CA LYS A 166 3.55 0.10 34.35
C LYS A 166 3.30 1.08 35.50
N GLY A 167 2.25 1.88 35.44
CA GLY A 167 1.80 2.69 36.57
C GLY A 167 2.35 4.11 36.61
N ASP A 168 3.13 4.53 35.61
CA ASP A 168 3.68 5.89 35.50
C ASP A 168 2.59 6.93 35.15
N ILE A 169 2.47 7.99 35.97
CA ILE A 169 1.45 9.05 35.80
C ILE A 169 1.68 9.84 34.51
N LEU A 170 2.94 10.16 34.19
CA LEU A 170 3.28 11.00 33.05
C LEU A 170 2.97 10.26 31.75
N CYS A 171 3.35 8.97 31.67
CA CYS A 171 3.04 8.12 30.53
C CYS A 171 1.53 7.95 30.33
N ARG A 172 0.76 7.81 31.43
CA ARG A 172 -0.71 7.77 31.38
C ARG A 172 -1.30 9.06 30.82
N CYS A 173 -0.87 10.21 31.33
CA CYS A 173 -1.38 11.50 30.86
C CYS A 173 -1.08 11.73 29.37
N ILE A 174 0.15 11.44 28.94
CA ILE A 174 0.55 11.59 27.53
C ILE A 174 -0.24 10.62 26.64
N MET A 175 -0.41 9.37 27.06
CA MET A 175 -1.25 8.40 26.35
C MET A 175 -2.69 8.91 26.18
N VAL A 176 -3.30 9.44 27.25
CA VAL A 176 -4.69 9.93 27.22
C VAL A 176 -4.83 11.15 26.31
N VAL A 177 -3.94 12.16 26.42
CA VAL A 177 -3.93 13.31 25.49
C VAL A 177 -3.84 12.81 24.06
N THR A 178 -2.81 12.03 23.76
CA THR A 178 -2.45 11.68 22.39
C THR A 178 -3.49 10.79 21.74
N LEU A 179 -4.00 9.78 22.45
CA LEU A 179 -5.03 8.86 21.95
C LEU A 179 -6.33 9.59 21.61
N ILE A 180 -6.85 10.41 22.54
CA ILE A 180 -8.11 11.12 22.37
C ILE A 180 -7.98 12.20 21.27
N SER A 181 -6.79 12.78 21.10
CA SER A 181 -6.53 13.76 20.04
C SER A 181 -6.36 13.15 18.64
N VAL A 182 -6.10 11.84 18.48
CA VAL A 182 -5.84 11.25 17.15
C VAL A 182 -6.93 11.55 16.11
N PRO A 183 -8.24 11.31 16.39
CA PRO A 183 -9.30 11.56 15.41
C PRO A 183 -9.43 13.06 15.08
N LEU A 184 -9.21 13.93 16.07
CA LEU A 184 -9.28 15.39 15.89
C LEU A 184 -8.10 15.94 15.09
N ASN A 185 -6.88 15.41 15.32
CA ASN A 185 -5.69 15.77 14.56
C ASN A 185 -5.88 15.40 13.08
N TYR A 186 -6.51 14.25 12.82
CA TYR A 186 -6.81 13.82 11.45
C TYR A 186 -7.86 14.73 10.77
N LEU A 187 -8.92 15.10 11.49
CA LEU A 187 -9.91 16.06 10.99
C LEU A 187 -9.27 17.44 10.70
N LEU A 188 -8.35 17.90 11.56
CA LEU A 188 -7.61 19.14 11.39
C LEU A 188 -6.68 19.09 10.16
N PHE A 189 -6.04 17.94 9.92
CA PHE A 189 -5.20 17.73 8.73
C PHE A 189 -6.02 17.97 7.46
N LEU A 190 -7.20 17.36 7.37
CA LEU A 190 -8.06 17.53 6.21
C LEU A 190 -8.57 18.96 6.09
N TYR A 191 -8.98 19.59 7.18
CA TYR A 191 -9.40 20.99 7.15
C TYR A 191 -8.35 21.88 6.47
N HIS A 192 -7.07 21.72 6.83
CA HIS A 192 -5.97 22.47 6.21
C HIS A 192 -5.68 22.02 4.78
N TYR A 193 -5.66 20.73 4.51
CA TYR A 193 -5.43 20.16 3.18
C TYR A 193 -6.42 20.70 2.14
N PHE A 194 -7.71 20.75 2.48
CA PHE A 194 -8.73 21.26 1.56
C PHE A 194 -8.71 22.79 1.43
N ARG A 195 -8.40 23.48 2.53
CA ARG A 195 -8.23 24.93 2.50
C ARG A 195 -7.08 25.33 1.57
N GLU A 196 -6.01 24.55 1.53
CA GLU A 196 -4.90 24.72 0.58
C GLU A 196 -5.31 24.44 -0.87
N LEU A 197 -6.29 23.57 -1.09
CA LEU A 197 -6.91 23.30 -2.39
C LEU A 197 -8.01 24.32 -2.77
N GLY A 198 -8.20 25.37 -1.97
CA GLY A 198 -9.17 26.44 -2.26
C GLY A 198 -10.62 26.13 -1.84
N THR A 199 -10.86 25.06 -1.08
CA THR A 199 -12.21 24.69 -0.62
C THR A 199 -12.33 24.72 0.91
N THR A 200 -13.38 25.33 1.44
CA THR A 200 -13.68 25.33 2.89
C THR A 200 -14.78 24.34 3.20
N LEU A 201 -14.42 23.22 3.85
CA LEU A 201 -15.35 22.11 4.06
C LEU A 201 -16.34 22.31 5.22
N PHE A 202 -15.88 22.86 6.36
CA PHE A 202 -16.67 23.01 7.58
C PHE A 202 -16.18 24.18 8.46
N ASP A 203 -17.03 24.61 9.41
CA ASP A 203 -16.74 25.74 10.31
C ASP A 203 -15.65 25.38 11.32
N LYS A 204 -14.81 26.36 11.70
CA LYS A 204 -13.70 26.20 12.67
C LYS A 204 -14.19 25.83 14.06
N LYS A 205 -15.48 26.01 14.37
CA LYS A 205 -16.11 25.70 15.65
C LYS A 205 -15.98 24.22 16.06
N VAL A 206 -15.82 23.30 15.11
CA VAL A 206 -15.63 21.87 15.40
C VAL A 206 -14.37 21.62 16.26
N PHE A 207 -13.38 22.50 16.20
CA PHE A 207 -12.16 22.36 17.00
C PHE A 207 -12.34 22.74 18.48
N ILE A 208 -13.51 23.20 18.91
CA ILE A 208 -13.87 23.29 20.35
C ILE A 208 -13.77 21.91 21.02
N LEU A 209 -13.94 20.82 20.25
CA LEU A 209 -13.80 19.45 20.75
C LEU A 209 -12.40 19.12 21.31
N TYR A 210 -11.36 19.94 21.04
CA TYR A 210 -10.06 19.79 21.71
C TYR A 210 -10.11 20.03 23.22
N LEU A 211 -11.21 20.55 23.77
CA LEU A 211 -11.42 20.58 25.23
C LEU A 211 -11.60 19.18 25.83
N VAL A 212 -12.09 18.20 25.07
CA VAL A 212 -12.34 16.82 25.55
C VAL A 212 -11.05 16.11 26.01
N PRO A 213 -9.94 16.07 25.25
CA PRO A 213 -8.69 15.49 25.72
C PRO A 213 -8.13 16.22 26.96
N ILE A 214 -8.28 17.56 27.04
CA ILE A 214 -7.81 18.35 28.20
C ILE A 214 -8.57 17.92 29.47
N ILE A 215 -9.91 17.83 29.40
CA ILE A 215 -10.74 17.41 30.53
C ILE A 215 -10.37 16.00 30.99
N ASN A 216 -10.15 15.06 30.05
CA ASN A 216 -9.78 13.68 30.38
C ASN A 216 -8.43 13.60 31.11
N VAL A 217 -7.49 14.46 30.75
CA VAL A 217 -6.15 14.49 31.37
C VAL A 217 -6.23 15.07 32.77
N VAL A 218 -7.03 16.12 32.97
CA VAL A 218 -7.33 16.65 34.30
C VAL A 218 -7.95 15.54 35.17
N CYS A 219 -8.91 14.78 34.64
CA CYS A 219 -9.49 13.64 35.35
C CYS A 219 -8.44 12.56 35.70
N GLU A 220 -7.50 12.26 34.80
CA GLU A 220 -6.45 11.26 35.05
C GLU A 220 -5.41 11.78 36.07
N MET A 221 -5.07 13.07 36.05
CA MET A 221 -4.17 13.70 37.02
C MET A 221 -4.74 13.69 38.44
N PHE A 222 -6.03 14.02 38.59
CA PHE A 222 -6.72 14.05 39.89
C PHE A 222 -7.39 12.73 40.27
N ARG A 223 -7.08 11.65 39.55
CA ARG A 223 -7.72 10.34 39.71
C ARG A 223 -7.74 9.81 41.15
N SER A 224 -6.73 10.11 41.96
CA SER A 224 -6.68 9.70 43.38
C SER A 224 -7.70 10.41 44.27
N HIS A 225 -8.18 11.59 43.88
CA HIS A 225 -9.10 12.44 44.64
C HIS A 225 -10.55 12.35 44.13
N LEU A 226 -10.80 11.65 43.03
CA LEU A 226 -12.14 11.50 42.44
C LEU A 226 -12.88 10.29 43.04
N PHE A 227 -14.15 10.48 43.40
CA PHE A 227 -15.04 9.43 43.91
C PHE A 227 -15.24 8.27 42.93
N PHE A 228 -15.04 8.50 41.63
CA PHE A 228 -15.22 7.52 40.55
C PHE A 228 -13.88 7.07 39.93
N ARG A 229 -12.82 7.02 40.75
CA ARG A 229 -11.44 6.65 40.35
C ARG A 229 -11.32 5.44 39.42
N ASP A 230 -12.13 4.41 39.62
CA ASP A 230 -12.05 3.16 38.86
C ASP A 230 -12.68 3.28 37.46
N TYR A 231 -13.53 4.29 37.24
CA TYR A 231 -14.20 4.54 35.97
C TYR A 231 -13.43 5.50 35.06
N VAL A 232 -12.43 6.24 35.57
CA VAL A 232 -11.65 7.22 34.78
C VAL A 232 -11.08 6.63 33.47
N PRO A 233 -10.46 5.44 33.44
CA PRO A 233 -9.98 4.86 32.18
C PRO A 233 -11.09 4.52 31.20
N LYS A 234 -12.26 4.06 31.70
CA LYS A 234 -13.44 3.79 30.86
C LYS A 234 -13.98 5.09 30.25
N LEU A 235 -13.98 6.19 31.00
CA LEU A 235 -14.38 7.51 30.50
C LEU A 235 -13.47 8.02 29.38
N SER A 236 -12.15 7.78 29.47
CA SER A 236 -11.21 8.15 28.41
C SER A 236 -11.41 7.35 27.13
N LEU A 237 -11.65 6.03 27.25
CA LEU A 237 -11.99 5.20 26.09
C LEU A 237 -13.34 5.61 25.47
N LEU A 238 -14.35 5.89 26.29
CA LEU A 238 -15.65 6.37 25.84
C LEU A 238 -15.53 7.71 25.11
N SER A 239 -14.69 8.62 25.63
CA SER A 239 -14.42 9.92 25.00
C SER A 239 -13.77 9.74 23.62
N PHE A 240 -12.81 8.83 23.49
CA PHE A 240 -12.21 8.47 22.21
C PHE A 240 -13.25 7.89 21.24
N PHE A 241 -14.11 6.99 21.69
CA PHE A 241 -15.17 6.38 20.87
C PHE A 241 -16.14 7.41 20.30
N PHE A 242 -16.66 8.32 21.14
CA PHE A 242 -17.57 9.36 20.67
C PHE A 242 -16.89 10.34 19.70
N LEU A 243 -15.65 10.76 19.97
CA LEU A 243 -14.91 11.61 19.05
C LEU A 243 -14.67 10.91 17.71
N PHE A 244 -14.36 9.61 17.74
CA PHE A 244 -14.19 8.83 16.52
C PHE A 244 -15.49 8.78 15.69
N ILE A 245 -16.65 8.57 16.32
CA ILE A 245 -17.95 8.61 15.65
C ILE A 245 -18.23 9.98 15.06
N ILE A 246 -18.04 11.06 15.84
CA ILE A 246 -18.27 12.44 15.38
C ILE A 246 -17.42 12.71 14.14
N VAL A 247 -16.12 12.41 14.21
CA VAL A 247 -15.19 12.56 13.09
C VAL A 247 -15.63 11.70 11.91
N GLY A 248 -16.05 10.45 12.13
CA GLY A 248 -16.62 9.57 11.11
C GLY A 248 -17.87 10.13 10.41
N ILE A 249 -18.74 10.81 11.15
CA ILE A 249 -19.91 11.50 10.57
C ILE A 249 -19.46 12.66 9.67
N TYR A 250 -18.52 13.49 10.14
CA TYR A 250 -17.93 14.55 9.31
C TYR A 250 -17.31 13.98 8.03
N PHE A 251 -16.64 12.83 8.11
CA PHE A 251 -16.11 12.12 6.96
C PHE A 251 -17.17 11.73 5.93
N CYS A 252 -18.27 11.11 6.39
CA CYS A 252 -19.37 10.75 5.51
C CYS A 252 -19.97 11.99 4.81
N ILE A 253 -20.16 13.09 5.54
CA ILE A 253 -20.66 14.36 4.98
C ILE A 253 -19.70 14.90 3.90
N ILE A 254 -18.39 14.87 4.14
CA ILE A 254 -17.37 15.32 3.19
C ILE A 254 -17.38 14.48 1.92
N LEU A 255 -17.49 13.15 2.05
CA LEU A 255 -17.55 12.23 0.90
C LEU A 255 -18.79 12.45 0.03
N ILE A 256 -19.94 12.73 0.65
CA ILE A 256 -21.19 13.00 -0.07
C ILE A 256 -21.08 14.34 -0.81
N LYS A 257 -20.56 15.38 -0.15
CA LYS A 257 -20.49 16.74 -0.73
C LYS A 257 -19.50 16.87 -1.89
N ASN A 258 -18.41 16.08 -1.88
CA ASN A 258 -17.32 16.19 -2.87
C ASN A 258 -17.31 15.07 -3.90
N LYS A 259 -18.39 14.29 -4.03
CA LYS A 259 -18.47 13.06 -4.84
C LYS A 259 -18.03 13.23 -6.31
N ASP A 260 -18.25 14.42 -6.88
CA ASP A 260 -18.04 14.70 -8.31
C ASP A 260 -16.70 15.40 -8.61
N THR A 261 -15.79 15.51 -7.64
CA THR A 261 -14.45 16.10 -7.83
C THR A 261 -13.40 15.02 -8.12
N GLU A 262 -12.37 15.31 -8.92
CA GLU A 262 -11.23 14.37 -9.09
C GLU A 262 -10.54 14.03 -7.75
N GLN A 263 -10.66 14.92 -6.77
CA GLN A 263 -10.14 14.75 -5.42
C GLN A 263 -10.95 13.75 -4.58
N ALA A 264 -12.20 13.45 -4.96
CA ALA A 264 -13.11 12.53 -4.26
C ALA A 264 -12.47 11.15 -4.02
N HIS A 265 -11.70 10.66 -5.00
CA HIS A 265 -11.05 9.37 -4.91
C HIS A 265 -10.00 9.33 -3.80
N ILE A 266 -9.13 10.36 -3.73
CA ILE A 266 -8.09 10.48 -2.70
C ILE A 266 -8.73 10.54 -1.30
N ILE A 267 -9.81 11.31 -1.16
CA ILE A 267 -10.54 11.49 0.10
C ILE A 267 -11.20 10.17 0.54
N LYS A 268 -11.80 9.44 -0.41
CA LYS A 268 -12.42 8.13 -0.18
C LYS A 268 -11.38 7.13 0.32
N VAL A 269 -10.22 7.06 -0.32
CA VAL A 269 -9.12 6.17 0.09
C VAL A 269 -8.62 6.52 1.49
N LEU A 270 -8.31 7.80 1.76
CA LEU A 270 -7.86 8.28 3.07
C LEU A 270 -8.87 7.99 4.19
N THR A 271 -10.17 8.15 3.91
CA THR A 271 -11.26 7.90 4.87
C THR A 271 -11.42 6.42 5.16
N ILE A 272 -11.50 5.58 4.13
CA ILE A 272 -11.66 4.13 4.26
C ILE A 272 -10.51 3.55 5.08
N ILE A 273 -9.28 3.96 4.79
CA ILE A 273 -8.11 3.42 5.48
C ILE A 273 -8.12 3.78 6.96
N ASN A 274 -8.50 5.01 7.32
CA ASN A 274 -8.58 5.38 8.73
C ASN A 274 -9.70 4.62 9.46
N ILE A 275 -10.88 4.50 8.87
CA ILE A 275 -11.96 3.70 9.45
C ILE A 275 -11.49 2.26 9.66
N PHE A 276 -10.86 1.66 8.64
CA PHE A 276 -10.38 0.29 8.69
C PHE A 276 -9.21 0.08 9.66
N SER A 277 -8.38 1.11 9.89
CA SER A 277 -7.25 1.07 10.83
C SER A 277 -7.70 1.07 12.29
N PHE A 278 -8.74 1.84 12.63
CA PHE A 278 -9.26 1.95 14.00
C PHE A 278 -10.39 0.96 14.29
N SER A 279 -11.10 0.47 13.28
CA SER A 279 -12.25 -0.43 13.45
C SER A 279 -11.92 -1.71 14.25
N PRO A 280 -10.80 -2.43 14.02
CA PRO A 280 -10.45 -3.60 14.82
C PRO A 280 -10.29 -3.28 16.31
N PHE A 281 -9.65 -2.16 16.64
CA PHE A 281 -9.52 -1.70 18.03
C PHE A 281 -10.88 -1.35 18.65
N LEU A 282 -11.75 -0.67 17.90
CA LEU A 282 -13.08 -0.30 18.39
C LEU A 282 -13.99 -1.52 18.60
N CYS A 283 -14.08 -2.40 17.61
CA CYS A 283 -15.00 -3.53 17.61
C CYS A 283 -14.53 -4.69 18.49
N LEU A 284 -13.24 -5.03 18.46
CA LEU A 284 -12.72 -6.21 19.16
C LEU A 284 -12.32 -5.93 20.60
N TYR A 285 -11.99 -4.68 20.94
CA TYR A 285 -11.51 -4.32 22.28
C TYR A 285 -12.41 -3.30 22.97
N LEU A 286 -12.60 -2.10 22.39
CA LEU A 286 -13.25 -1.00 23.10
C LEU A 286 -14.72 -1.30 23.40
N ILE A 287 -15.53 -1.69 22.40
CA ILE A 287 -16.96 -1.94 22.57
C ILE A 287 -17.20 -3.07 23.60
N PRO A 288 -16.55 -4.25 23.49
CA PRO A 288 -16.68 -5.30 24.49
C PRO A 288 -16.27 -4.86 25.90
N TYR A 289 -15.17 -4.11 26.02
CA TYR A 289 -14.66 -3.66 27.32
C TYR A 289 -15.57 -2.63 28.01
N VAL A 290 -16.11 -1.68 27.24
CA VAL A 290 -16.90 -0.57 27.79
C VAL A 290 -18.37 -0.95 28.03
N PHE A 291 -19.00 -1.68 27.10
CA PHE A 291 -20.44 -1.91 27.12
C PHE A 291 -20.85 -3.28 27.66
N LEU A 292 -20.03 -4.33 27.52
CA LEU A 292 -20.46 -5.71 27.83
C LEU A 292 -19.99 -6.23 29.19
N ASN A 293 -19.17 -5.46 29.93
CA ASN A 293 -18.50 -5.85 31.19
C ASN A 293 -17.71 -7.18 31.08
N ALA A 294 -16.51 -7.21 31.68
CA ALA A 294 -15.55 -8.31 31.53
C ALA A 294 -16.03 -9.71 32.00
N HIS A 295 -17.21 -9.80 32.63
CA HIS A 295 -17.73 -11.03 33.21
C HIS A 295 -18.73 -11.79 32.31
N TYR A 296 -19.40 -11.12 31.37
CA TYR A 296 -20.43 -11.75 30.52
C TYR A 296 -19.88 -12.20 29.15
N VAL A 297 -18.85 -11.53 28.63
CA VAL A 297 -18.23 -11.89 27.33
C VAL A 297 -17.37 -13.14 27.42
N SER A 298 -16.68 -13.36 28.54
CA SER A 298 -15.91 -14.59 28.78
C SER A 298 -16.79 -15.85 28.72
N SER A 299 -18.07 -15.72 29.07
CA SER A 299 -19.04 -16.83 29.04
C SER A 299 -19.75 -17.01 27.69
N PHE A 300 -19.89 -15.96 26.87
CA PHE A 300 -20.72 -16.04 25.65
C PHE A 300 -19.93 -16.39 24.39
N LEU A 301 -18.65 -16.04 24.31
CA LEU A 301 -17.91 -16.14 23.05
C LEU A 301 -16.81 -17.21 22.99
N ASN A 302 -16.41 -17.84 24.11
CA ASN A 302 -15.17 -18.64 24.17
C ASN A 302 -13.96 -17.93 23.50
N ALA A 303 -14.06 -16.61 23.31
CA ALA A 303 -13.07 -15.81 22.63
C ALA A 303 -12.19 -15.26 23.74
N HIS A 304 -11.00 -15.82 23.84
CA HIS A 304 -9.91 -15.14 24.54
C HIS A 304 -9.90 -13.68 24.12
N TYR A 305 -9.98 -12.77 25.10
CA TYR A 305 -9.93 -11.33 24.88
C TYR A 305 -8.79 -11.00 23.91
N VAL A 306 -9.13 -10.42 22.76
CA VAL A 306 -8.11 -9.90 21.85
C VAL A 306 -7.37 -8.81 22.62
N SER A 307 -6.08 -9.03 22.87
CA SER A 307 -5.28 -8.06 23.62
C SER A 307 -5.38 -6.67 22.96
N SER A 308 -5.53 -5.62 23.78
CA SER A 308 -5.61 -4.23 23.30
C SER A 308 -4.46 -3.87 22.38
N PHE A 309 -3.27 -4.41 22.67
CA PHE A 309 -2.06 -4.28 21.85
C PHE A 309 -2.26 -4.89 20.47
N LEU A 310 -2.69 -6.15 20.37
CA LEU A 310 -2.92 -6.78 19.07
C LEU A 310 -3.96 -6.04 18.23
N ALA A 311 -5.05 -5.59 18.86
CA ALA A 311 -6.09 -4.83 18.16
C ALA A 311 -5.59 -3.45 17.68
N ALA A 312 -4.73 -2.78 18.46
CA ALA A 312 -4.11 -1.51 18.09
C ALA A 312 -3.05 -1.65 17.00
N SER A 313 -2.46 -2.84 16.77
CA SER A 313 -1.50 -3.08 15.69
C SER A 313 -2.06 -2.78 14.29
N PHE A 314 -3.38 -2.85 14.10
CA PHE A 314 -4.03 -2.48 12.84
C PHE A 314 -3.86 -0.98 12.50
N MET A 315 -3.47 -0.13 13.46
CA MET A 315 -3.10 1.26 13.19
C MET A 315 -1.88 1.38 12.27
N MET A 316 -1.05 0.33 12.11
CA MET A 316 0.05 0.30 11.14
C MET A 316 -0.39 0.51 9.69
N LEU A 317 -1.67 0.26 9.38
CA LEU A 317 -2.24 0.54 8.06
C LEU A 317 -2.20 2.04 7.70
N ILE A 318 -2.22 2.93 8.69
CA ILE A 318 -2.18 4.39 8.48
C ILE A 318 -0.86 4.82 7.80
N PRO A 319 0.33 4.62 8.39
CA PRO A 319 1.57 5.04 7.74
C PRO A 319 1.86 4.23 6.47
N PHE A 320 1.49 2.94 6.41
CA PHE A 320 1.63 2.16 5.17
C PHE A 320 0.82 2.75 4.02
N SER A 321 -0.39 3.25 4.29
CA SER A 321 -1.18 3.92 3.27
C SER A 321 -0.57 5.23 2.78
N LEU A 322 0.09 5.99 3.66
CA LEU A 322 0.75 7.23 3.27
C LEU A 322 2.00 6.94 2.45
N VAL A 323 2.81 5.96 2.86
CA VAL A 323 3.93 5.47 2.05
C VAL A 323 3.43 5.05 0.68
N PHE A 324 2.36 4.24 0.64
CA PHE A 324 1.72 3.82 -0.59
C PHE A 324 1.31 5.02 -1.45
N GLN A 325 0.57 6.01 -0.92
CA GLN A 325 0.15 7.19 -1.67
C GLN A 325 1.32 8.03 -2.19
N PHE A 326 2.39 8.17 -1.41
CA PHE A 326 3.59 8.86 -1.85
C PHE A 326 4.34 8.11 -2.96
N MET A 327 4.35 6.77 -2.90
CA MET A 327 4.90 5.94 -3.96
C MET A 327 4.03 6.01 -5.21
N THR A 328 2.70 5.97 -5.08
CA THR A 328 1.76 6.08 -6.21
C THR A 328 1.89 7.41 -6.95
N ASN A 329 2.18 8.51 -6.24
CA ASN A 329 2.40 9.81 -6.87
C ASN A 329 3.76 9.95 -7.60
N LYS A 330 4.69 8.98 -7.49
CA LYS A 330 6.00 9.04 -8.15
C LYS A 330 6.55 7.73 -8.73
N ILE A 331 5.81 6.62 -8.66
CA ILE A 331 6.21 5.35 -9.25
C ILE A 331 5.07 4.93 -10.17
N TYR A 332 5.32 5.18 -11.45
CA TYR A 332 4.63 4.60 -12.59
C TYR A 332 4.11 3.18 -12.23
N ASN A 333 2.78 3.03 -12.21
CA ASN A 333 2.06 1.77 -12.09
C ASN A 333 2.05 1.06 -10.72
N VAL A 334 1.52 1.71 -9.69
CA VAL A 334 1.09 1.00 -8.48
C VAL A 334 -0.13 0.10 -8.74
N ASP A 335 -1.02 0.48 -9.67
CA ASP A 335 -2.13 -0.39 -10.11
C ASP A 335 -1.64 -1.71 -10.72
N PHE A 336 -0.45 -1.72 -11.32
CA PHE A 336 0.19 -2.92 -11.83
C PHE A 336 0.67 -3.85 -10.71
N ILE A 337 1.26 -3.31 -9.63
CA ILE A 337 1.67 -4.10 -8.47
C ILE A 337 0.44 -4.65 -7.73
N LEU A 338 -0.60 -3.82 -7.54
CA LEU A 338 -1.79 -4.17 -6.76
C LEU A 338 -2.69 -5.18 -7.48
N SER A 339 -2.84 -5.04 -8.80
CA SER A 339 -3.59 -6.00 -9.62
C SER A 339 -2.93 -7.39 -9.60
N ARG A 340 -1.60 -7.44 -9.65
CA ARG A 340 -0.81 -8.68 -9.54
C ARG A 340 -0.87 -9.27 -8.13
N LEU A 341 -0.66 -8.46 -7.09
CA LEU A 341 -0.76 -8.93 -5.70
C LEU A 341 -2.16 -9.49 -5.38
N ARG A 342 -3.22 -8.90 -5.92
CA ARG A 342 -4.59 -9.44 -5.82
C ARG A 342 -4.73 -10.78 -6.55
N TYR A 343 -4.21 -10.88 -7.77
CA TYR A 343 -4.26 -12.11 -8.57
C TYR A 343 -3.50 -13.25 -7.88
N TYR A 344 -2.25 -13.04 -7.49
CA TYR A 344 -1.42 -14.05 -6.82
C TYR A 344 -1.89 -14.31 -5.39
N GLY A 345 -2.42 -13.31 -4.69
CA GLY A 345 -3.02 -13.48 -3.38
C GLY A 345 -4.24 -14.40 -3.42
N PHE A 346 -5.06 -14.33 -4.47
CA PHE A 346 -6.18 -15.25 -4.68
C PHE A 346 -5.71 -16.64 -5.11
N LEU A 347 -4.71 -16.69 -6.00
CA LEU A 347 -4.11 -17.95 -6.48
C LEU A 347 -3.41 -18.72 -5.34
N ALA A 348 -2.84 -18.00 -4.36
CA ALA A 348 -2.20 -18.57 -3.18
C ALA A 348 -3.17 -19.22 -2.20
N LEU A 349 -4.46 -18.85 -2.19
CA LEU A 349 -5.45 -19.43 -1.27
C LEU A 349 -5.65 -20.92 -1.53
N THR A 350 -5.79 -21.32 -2.79
CA THR A 350 -6.07 -22.71 -3.18
C THR A 350 -5.02 -23.71 -2.67
N PRO A 351 -3.71 -23.56 -2.95
CA PRO A 351 -2.70 -24.48 -2.45
C PRO A 351 -2.51 -24.37 -0.93
N THR A 352 -2.77 -23.20 -0.35
CA THR A 352 -2.73 -23.01 1.10
C THR A 352 -3.79 -23.87 1.79
N ILE A 353 -5.04 -23.80 1.32
CA ILE A 353 -6.15 -24.61 1.84
C ILE A 353 -5.83 -26.10 1.72
N ILE A 354 -5.35 -26.53 0.54
CA ILE A 354 -4.99 -27.94 0.30
C ILE A 354 -3.91 -28.40 1.29
N LEU A 355 -2.82 -27.64 1.45
CA LEU A 355 -1.73 -28.00 2.35
C LEU A 355 -2.18 -28.08 3.80
N ILE A 356 -2.94 -27.11 4.28
CA ILE A 356 -3.45 -27.12 5.66
C ILE A 356 -4.35 -28.33 5.89
N SER A 357 -5.31 -28.56 4.99
CA SER A 357 -6.20 -29.72 5.08
C SER A 357 -5.43 -31.03 5.10
N THR A 358 -4.36 -31.17 4.29
CA THR A 358 -3.52 -32.37 4.34
C THR A 358 -2.73 -32.51 5.64
N ILE A 359 -2.20 -31.41 6.18
CA ILE A 359 -1.43 -31.43 7.43
C ILE A 359 -2.34 -31.74 8.62
N GLU A 360 -3.55 -31.20 8.64
CA GLU A 360 -4.55 -31.44 9.70
C GLU A 360 -5.17 -32.84 9.63
N LEU A 361 -5.18 -33.47 8.45
CA LEU A 361 -5.59 -34.88 8.30
C LEU A 361 -4.52 -35.86 8.80
N ILE A 362 -3.24 -35.49 8.70
CA ILE A 362 -2.08 -36.32 9.06
C ILE A 362 -1.65 -36.10 10.51
N SER A 363 -1.73 -34.85 10.98
CA SER A 363 -1.35 -34.43 12.31
C SER A 363 -2.60 -34.04 13.08
N SER A 364 -2.79 -34.59 14.28
CA SER A 364 -3.79 -34.11 15.23
C SER A 364 -3.12 -33.15 16.20
N PRO A 365 -3.04 -31.83 15.91
CA PRO A 365 -2.33 -30.89 16.76
C PRO A 365 -3.06 -30.68 18.10
N ASP A 366 -2.30 -30.69 19.20
CA ASP A 366 -2.81 -30.54 20.58
C ASP A 366 -3.21 -29.10 20.96
N SER A 367 -3.06 -28.11 20.07
CA SER A 367 -3.31 -26.70 20.41
C SER A 367 -4.25 -25.99 19.43
N ASP A 368 -5.27 -25.31 19.98
CA ASP A 368 -6.35 -24.65 19.25
C ASP A 368 -5.88 -23.58 18.23
N PHE A 369 -4.70 -22.98 18.42
CA PHE A 369 -4.16 -21.92 17.55
C PHE A 369 -3.10 -22.40 16.56
N TYR A 370 -2.75 -23.69 16.53
CA TYR A 370 -1.73 -24.21 15.62
C TYR A 370 -2.16 -24.09 14.16
N SER A 371 -3.38 -24.54 13.84
CA SER A 371 -3.91 -24.52 12.47
C SER A 371 -3.97 -23.09 11.90
N VAL A 372 -4.36 -22.09 12.70
CA VAL A 372 -4.42 -20.69 12.27
C VAL A 372 -3.02 -20.10 12.00
N LYS A 373 -2.04 -20.35 12.89
CA LYS A 373 -0.66 -19.88 12.70
C LYS A 373 -0.02 -20.52 11.46
N LEU A 374 -0.21 -21.82 11.31
CA LEU A 374 0.26 -22.59 10.16
C LEU A 374 -0.36 -22.08 8.86
N THR A 375 -1.66 -21.76 8.88
CA THR A 375 -2.38 -21.18 7.74
C THR A 375 -1.74 -19.88 7.26
N PHE A 376 -1.47 -18.98 8.19
CA PHE A 376 -0.89 -17.67 7.86
C PHE A 376 0.54 -17.81 7.31
N LEU A 377 1.33 -18.72 7.88
CA LEU A 377 2.70 -18.99 7.44
C LEU A 377 2.74 -19.61 6.04
N ILE A 378 1.95 -20.65 5.80
CA ILE A 378 1.85 -21.30 4.47
C ILE A 378 1.36 -20.29 3.44
N TYR A 379 0.35 -19.48 3.78
CA TYR A 379 -0.16 -18.44 2.87
C TYR A 379 0.93 -17.45 2.44
N ILE A 380 1.70 -16.92 3.38
CA ILE A 380 2.79 -15.97 3.09
C ILE A 380 3.86 -16.63 2.19
N ILE A 381 4.24 -17.86 2.50
CA ILE A 381 5.24 -18.59 1.70
C ILE A 381 4.71 -18.81 0.28
N MET A 382 3.47 -19.25 0.12
CA MET A 382 2.87 -19.47 -1.20
C MET A 382 2.74 -18.17 -1.99
N LEU A 383 2.36 -17.07 -1.35
CA LEU A 383 2.31 -15.74 -1.96
C LEU A 383 3.71 -15.32 -2.44
N ALA A 384 4.74 -15.49 -1.60
CA ALA A 384 6.11 -15.18 -1.97
C ALA A 384 6.63 -16.05 -3.14
N VAL A 385 6.32 -17.35 -3.15
CA VAL A 385 6.70 -18.27 -4.23
C VAL A 385 6.05 -17.86 -5.55
N PHE A 386 4.74 -17.55 -5.56
CA PHE A 386 4.07 -17.13 -6.78
C PHE A 386 4.57 -15.78 -7.30
N TYR A 387 4.85 -14.84 -6.39
CA TYR A 387 5.42 -13.56 -6.76
C TYR A 387 6.86 -13.71 -7.29
N TYR A 388 7.67 -14.56 -6.66
CA TYR A 388 9.02 -14.83 -7.13
C TYR A 388 9.02 -15.55 -8.48
N LYS A 389 8.12 -16.53 -8.67
CA LYS A 389 7.90 -17.18 -9.97
C LYS A 389 7.62 -16.16 -11.06
N GLU A 390 6.80 -15.14 -10.80
CA GLU A 390 6.54 -14.07 -11.75
C GLU A 390 7.80 -13.26 -12.09
N VAL A 391 8.61 -12.90 -11.08
CA VAL A 391 9.88 -12.20 -11.31
C VAL A 391 10.84 -13.06 -12.13
N LEU A 392 10.86 -14.37 -11.92
CA LEU A 392 11.64 -15.30 -12.73
C LEU A 392 11.09 -15.42 -14.15
N ASP A 393 9.78 -15.58 -14.33
CA ASP A 393 9.14 -15.64 -15.65
C ASP A 393 9.44 -14.35 -16.45
N PHE A 394 9.44 -13.19 -15.78
CA PHE A 394 9.80 -11.90 -16.35
C PHE A 394 11.29 -11.80 -16.69
N ARG A 395 12.19 -12.19 -15.77
CA ARG A 395 13.64 -12.07 -15.93
C ARG A 395 14.20 -13.08 -16.93
N PHE A 396 13.65 -14.28 -16.98
CA PHE A 396 14.13 -15.36 -17.85
C PHE A 396 13.42 -15.42 -19.20
N ARG A 397 12.48 -14.50 -19.49
CA ARG A 397 11.76 -14.42 -20.78
C ARG A 397 11.27 -15.80 -21.23
N LEU A 398 10.73 -16.59 -20.31
CA LEU A 398 10.19 -17.92 -20.63
C LEU A 398 8.98 -17.69 -21.53
N LYS A 399 9.19 -17.87 -22.84
CA LYS A 399 8.20 -17.73 -23.91
C LYS A 399 6.92 -18.50 -23.53
N ARG A 400 5.92 -17.78 -23.04
CA ARG A 400 4.49 -18.02 -23.29
C ARG A 400 3.63 -16.92 -22.61
N VAL A 401 2.91 -16.18 -23.46
CA VAL A 401 1.66 -15.43 -23.18
C VAL A 401 1.75 -13.96 -22.70
N SER A 402 2.92 -13.40 -22.38
CA SER A 402 3.02 -12.00 -21.88
C SER A 402 3.82 -11.04 -22.79
N GLU A 403 3.43 -10.86 -24.05
CA GLU A 403 3.98 -9.78 -24.91
C GLU A 403 2.96 -8.66 -25.22
N LYS A 404 1.68 -8.82 -24.84
CA LYS A 404 0.69 -7.75 -24.97
C LYS A 404 1.07 -6.55 -24.09
N PHE A 405 0.92 -5.34 -24.62
CA PHE A 405 1.24 -4.06 -23.96
C PHE A 405 2.75 -3.76 -23.77
N ASN A 406 3.68 -4.54 -24.35
CA ASN A 406 5.11 -4.18 -24.36
C ASN A 406 5.47 -3.31 -25.58
N TYR A 407 5.12 -2.03 -25.52
CA TYR A 407 5.29 -1.09 -26.64
C TYR A 407 6.75 -0.81 -27.02
N GLN A 408 7.66 -0.79 -26.04
CA GLN A 408 9.06 -0.45 -26.30
C GLN A 408 9.80 -1.59 -27.01
N ASP A 409 9.64 -2.82 -26.53
CA ASP A 409 10.26 -4.00 -27.15
C ASP A 409 9.70 -4.26 -28.54
N SER A 410 8.40 -4.00 -28.75
CA SER A 410 7.78 -4.16 -30.06
C SER A 410 8.26 -3.13 -31.09
N ILE A 411 8.48 -1.86 -30.71
CA ILE A 411 9.11 -0.89 -31.62
C ILE A 411 10.50 -1.38 -32.04
N TYR A 412 11.32 -1.82 -31.08
CA TYR A 412 12.67 -2.29 -31.38
C TYR A 412 12.67 -3.49 -32.34
N LYS A 413 11.86 -4.51 -32.04
CA LYS A 413 11.69 -5.69 -32.91
C LYS A 413 11.17 -5.30 -34.29
N PHE A 414 10.15 -4.44 -34.35
CA PHE A 414 9.58 -3.96 -35.60
C PHE A 414 10.61 -3.23 -36.46
N THR A 415 11.38 -2.30 -35.88
CA THR A 415 12.44 -1.58 -36.60
C THR A 415 13.51 -2.53 -37.15
N GLN A 416 13.83 -3.62 -36.46
CA GLN A 416 14.73 -4.65 -36.98
C GLN A 416 14.12 -5.41 -38.16
N MET A 417 12.85 -5.81 -38.08
CA MET A 417 12.17 -6.57 -39.14
C MET A 417 11.99 -5.75 -40.43
N ILE A 418 11.58 -4.48 -40.32
CA ILE A 418 11.38 -3.62 -41.51
C ILE A 418 12.69 -3.22 -42.19
N ARG A 419 13.81 -3.19 -41.46
CA ARG A 419 15.12 -2.86 -42.04
C ARG A 419 15.53 -3.86 -43.11
N ASP A 420 15.19 -5.13 -42.91
CA ASP A 420 15.57 -6.23 -43.80
C ASP A 420 14.48 -6.50 -44.86
N SER A 421 13.41 -5.69 -44.89
CA SER A 421 12.30 -5.83 -45.84
C SER A 421 12.64 -5.23 -47.21
N THR A 422 12.47 -6.02 -48.28
CA THR A 422 12.80 -5.61 -49.65
C THR A 422 11.61 -5.13 -50.46
N SER A 423 10.37 -5.30 -49.95
CA SER A 423 9.15 -4.90 -50.65
C SER A 423 8.15 -4.21 -49.71
N LEU A 424 7.25 -3.40 -50.30
CA LEU A 424 6.16 -2.76 -49.55
C LEU A 424 5.22 -3.77 -48.90
N SER A 425 4.99 -4.92 -49.54
CA SER A 425 4.15 -5.98 -48.97
C SER A 425 4.75 -6.57 -47.68
N GLN A 426 6.07 -6.78 -47.63
CA GLN A 426 6.73 -7.25 -46.40
C GLN A 426 6.63 -6.21 -45.28
N VAL A 427 6.88 -4.94 -45.57
CA VAL A 427 6.74 -3.85 -44.58
C VAL A 427 5.32 -3.79 -44.01
N PHE A 428 4.29 -3.97 -44.86
CA PHE A 428 2.90 -4.00 -44.41
C PHE A 428 2.55 -5.25 -43.59
N GLU A 429 3.07 -6.42 -43.96
CA GLU A 429 2.89 -7.65 -43.16
C GLU A 429 3.52 -7.53 -41.77
N GLU A 430 4.76 -7.05 -41.68
CA GLU A 430 5.43 -6.87 -40.39
C GLU A 430 4.70 -5.86 -39.50
N LEU A 431 4.15 -4.80 -40.09
CA LEU A 431 3.32 -3.84 -39.38
C LEU A 431 2.02 -4.49 -38.86
N LYS A 432 1.32 -5.26 -39.72
CA LYS A 432 0.10 -5.98 -39.35
C LYS A 432 0.38 -6.93 -38.18
N ASN A 433 1.42 -7.74 -38.28
CA ASN A 433 1.82 -8.72 -37.26
C ASN A 433 2.14 -8.03 -35.93
N THR A 434 2.97 -6.98 -35.95
CA THR A 434 3.35 -6.21 -34.75
C THR A 434 2.12 -5.64 -34.03
N ILE A 435 1.15 -5.09 -34.78
CA ILE A 435 -0.08 -4.55 -34.19
C ILE A 435 -0.94 -5.66 -33.58
N LEU A 436 -1.08 -6.80 -34.26
CA LEU A 436 -1.89 -7.93 -33.79
C LEU A 436 -1.30 -8.62 -32.55
N GLU A 437 0.04 -8.65 -32.43
CA GLU A 437 0.72 -9.25 -31.27
C GLU A 437 0.56 -8.42 -30.00
N VAL A 438 0.64 -7.09 -30.11
CA VAL A 438 0.74 -6.17 -28.96
C VAL A 438 -0.60 -5.55 -28.58
N SER A 439 -1.51 -5.37 -29.53
CA SER A 439 -2.81 -4.70 -29.35
C SER A 439 -3.97 -5.68 -29.10
N LEU A 440 -5.15 -5.12 -28.79
CA LEU A 440 -6.43 -5.85 -28.65
C LEU A 440 -7.19 -6.02 -29.97
N VAL A 441 -6.59 -5.57 -31.07
CA VAL A 441 -7.10 -5.71 -32.43
C VAL A 441 -7.00 -7.16 -32.88
N SER A 442 -7.97 -7.63 -33.65
CA SER A 442 -8.05 -9.03 -34.11
C SER A 442 -7.78 -9.21 -35.60
N ARG A 443 -7.91 -8.14 -36.39
CA ARG A 443 -7.70 -8.12 -37.84
C ARG A 443 -7.13 -6.77 -38.25
N ALA A 444 -6.20 -6.78 -39.19
CA ALA A 444 -5.60 -5.58 -39.76
C ALA A 444 -5.56 -5.70 -41.28
N HIS A 445 -5.99 -4.65 -41.99
CA HIS A 445 -6.04 -4.61 -43.45
C HIS A 445 -5.46 -3.29 -43.95
N VAL A 446 -4.65 -3.34 -45.00
CA VAL A 446 -4.06 -2.14 -45.61
C VAL A 446 -4.83 -1.76 -46.87
N TYR A 447 -5.14 -0.48 -46.98
CA TYR A 447 -5.85 0.13 -48.10
C TYR A 447 -5.03 1.25 -48.73
N GLU A 448 -5.13 1.35 -50.05
CA GLU A 448 -4.64 2.47 -50.85
C GLU A 448 -5.81 3.45 -51.07
N VAL A 449 -5.61 4.71 -50.66
CA VAL A 449 -6.58 5.80 -50.84
C VAL A 449 -5.98 6.80 -51.83
N SER A 450 -6.54 6.86 -53.03
CA SER A 450 -6.09 7.78 -54.07
C SER A 450 -6.64 9.19 -53.86
N ALA A 451 -6.01 10.20 -54.48
CA ALA A 451 -6.42 11.60 -54.39
C ALA A 451 -7.86 11.87 -54.89
N ASP A 452 -8.37 11.04 -55.80
CA ASP A 452 -9.77 11.06 -56.28
C ASP A 452 -10.77 10.50 -55.25
N GLY A 453 -10.29 10.01 -54.11
CA GLY A 453 -11.07 9.42 -53.04
C GLY A 453 -11.46 7.96 -53.29
N SER A 454 -10.89 7.30 -54.31
CA SER A 454 -11.02 5.86 -54.50
C SER A 454 -10.22 5.11 -53.43
N ILE A 455 -10.85 4.09 -52.84
CA ILE A 455 -10.25 3.23 -51.81
C ILE A 455 -10.13 1.85 -52.42
N LYS A 456 -8.94 1.26 -52.36
CA LYS A 456 -8.68 -0.11 -52.83
C LYS A 456 -7.91 -0.88 -51.78
N LEU A 457 -8.31 -2.12 -51.50
CA LEU A 457 -7.53 -3.02 -50.67
C LEU A 457 -6.16 -3.30 -51.36
N TYR A 458 -5.08 -3.23 -50.59
CA TYR A 458 -3.72 -3.46 -51.12
C TYR A 458 -3.46 -4.95 -51.38
N ASP A 459 -3.89 -5.82 -50.47
CA ASP A 459 -3.79 -7.28 -50.63
C ASP A 459 -4.97 -7.79 -51.47
N ASN A 460 -4.71 -8.52 -52.55
CA ASN A 460 -5.71 -8.96 -53.54
C ASN A 460 -6.66 -10.07 -53.05
N GLU A 461 -6.82 -10.24 -51.73
CA GLU A 461 -7.70 -11.25 -51.16
C GLU A 461 -9.15 -10.74 -51.18
N ALA A 462 -10.02 -11.50 -51.85
CA ALA A 462 -11.46 -11.23 -51.97
C ALA A 462 -12.20 -11.38 -50.64
N VAL A 463 -11.93 -10.47 -49.70
CA VAL A 463 -12.54 -10.45 -48.36
C VAL A 463 -13.41 -9.20 -48.26
N ASN A 464 -14.73 -9.44 -48.11
CA ASN A 464 -15.79 -8.49 -47.75
C ASN A 464 -15.33 -7.02 -47.63
N SER A 465 -15.61 -6.23 -48.67
CA SER A 465 -15.13 -4.85 -48.78
C SER A 465 -15.70 -3.95 -47.67
N PHE A 466 -14.90 -3.74 -46.62
CA PHE A 466 -15.20 -2.77 -45.55
C PHE A 466 -15.05 -1.30 -46.01
N GLU A 467 -14.61 -1.08 -47.25
CA GLU A 467 -14.38 0.22 -47.89
C GLU A 467 -15.61 1.14 -47.82
N LYS A 468 -16.81 0.60 -48.05
CA LYS A 468 -18.06 1.37 -48.00
C LYS A 468 -18.49 1.72 -46.57
N VAL A 469 -18.12 0.90 -45.59
CA VAL A 469 -18.54 1.08 -44.19
C VAL A 469 -17.74 2.17 -43.50
N TYR A 470 -16.43 2.23 -43.75
CA TYR A 470 -15.51 3.16 -43.07
C TYR A 470 -15.02 4.32 -43.96
N GLN A 471 -15.71 4.60 -45.06
CA GLN A 471 -15.29 5.62 -46.05
C GLN A 471 -15.06 7.00 -45.42
N LYS A 472 -15.87 7.37 -44.42
CA LYS A 472 -15.75 8.67 -43.73
C LYS A 472 -14.48 8.72 -42.88
N GLU A 473 -14.13 7.63 -42.23
CA GLU A 473 -12.96 7.45 -41.39
C GLU A 473 -11.69 7.50 -42.24
N PHE A 474 -11.65 6.79 -43.38
CA PHE A 474 -10.55 6.85 -44.34
C PHE A 474 -10.24 8.30 -44.77
N ARG A 475 -11.26 9.07 -45.15
CA ARG A 475 -11.08 10.47 -45.60
C ARG A 475 -10.58 11.41 -44.49
N LYS A 476 -10.86 11.13 -43.22
CA LYS A 476 -10.39 11.98 -42.10
C LYS A 476 -8.91 11.79 -41.79
N VAL A 477 -8.37 10.62 -42.13
CA VAL A 477 -7.03 10.17 -41.75
C VAL A 477 -5.97 10.55 -42.79
N THR A 478 -6.34 10.84 -44.04
CA THR A 478 -5.40 11.13 -45.14
C THR A 478 -4.54 12.38 -44.97
N SER A 479 -4.84 13.27 -44.01
CA SER A 479 -4.14 14.56 -43.89
C SER A 479 -2.70 14.48 -43.38
N GLU A 480 -2.43 13.62 -42.39
CA GLU A 480 -1.14 13.58 -41.68
C GLU A 480 -0.73 12.13 -41.36
N ILE A 481 0.57 11.82 -41.47
CA ILE A 481 1.10 10.49 -41.13
C ILE A 481 0.93 10.25 -39.62
N GLY A 482 0.48 9.05 -39.25
CA GLY A 482 0.20 8.71 -37.85
C GLY A 482 -1.08 9.35 -37.30
N LYS A 483 -1.90 9.99 -38.14
CA LYS A 483 -3.25 10.41 -37.72
C LYS A 483 -4.12 9.18 -37.51
N ILE A 484 -4.77 9.11 -36.34
CA ILE A 484 -5.59 7.97 -35.93
C ILE A 484 -7.03 8.46 -35.72
N VAL A 485 -8.01 7.73 -36.25
CA VAL A 485 -9.44 7.95 -36.00
C VAL A 485 -10.02 6.68 -35.38
N GLU A 486 -10.48 6.80 -34.15
CA GLU A 486 -11.07 5.72 -33.36
C GLU A 486 -12.58 5.58 -33.59
N PHE A 487 -13.08 4.35 -33.53
CA PHE A 487 -14.50 4.01 -33.54
C PHE A 487 -14.76 2.79 -32.64
N ASN A 488 -16.02 2.47 -32.35
CA ASN A 488 -16.38 1.49 -31.32
C ASN A 488 -15.75 0.08 -31.49
N LYS A 489 -15.37 -0.30 -32.72
CA LYS A 489 -14.84 -1.64 -33.03
C LYS A 489 -13.41 -1.61 -33.60
N GLY A 490 -12.68 -0.51 -33.41
CA GLY A 490 -11.30 -0.40 -33.89
C GLY A 490 -10.87 1.02 -34.23
N PHE A 491 -9.88 1.14 -35.11
CA PHE A 491 -9.35 2.43 -35.55
C PHE A 491 -8.81 2.37 -36.97
N VAL A 492 -8.69 3.55 -37.58
CA VAL A 492 -8.05 3.76 -38.89
C VAL A 492 -6.82 4.66 -38.69
N MET A 493 -5.70 4.34 -39.32
CA MET A 493 -4.44 5.10 -39.22
C MET A 493 -3.72 5.27 -40.55
N LYS A 494 -3.22 6.48 -40.86
CA LYS A 494 -2.37 6.73 -42.03
C LYS A 494 -0.96 6.23 -41.74
N ILE A 495 -0.44 5.36 -42.59
CA ILE A 495 0.85 4.67 -42.40
C ILE A 495 1.91 5.06 -43.43
N GLY A 496 1.52 5.69 -44.55
CA GLY A 496 2.46 6.25 -45.51
C GLY A 496 1.79 6.89 -46.72
N GLU A 497 2.60 7.32 -47.68
CA GLU A 497 2.14 7.97 -48.91
C GLU A 497 3.05 7.63 -50.11
N ARG A 498 2.46 7.44 -51.31
CA ARG A 498 3.14 7.18 -52.58
C ARG A 498 2.51 8.02 -53.70
N GLY A 499 3.26 8.96 -54.29
CA GLY A 499 2.85 9.61 -55.55
C GLY A 499 1.41 10.15 -55.57
N GLY A 500 0.93 10.73 -54.47
CA GLY A 500 -0.45 11.23 -54.33
C GLY A 500 -1.49 10.21 -53.86
N LYS A 501 -1.06 9.00 -53.48
CA LYS A 501 -1.89 7.96 -52.86
C LYS A 501 -1.48 7.73 -51.42
N SER A 502 -2.43 7.75 -50.49
CA SER A 502 -2.19 7.49 -49.07
C SER A 502 -2.40 6.00 -48.74
N PHE A 503 -1.45 5.40 -48.01
CA PHE A 503 -1.62 4.08 -47.42
C PHE A 503 -2.22 4.20 -46.03
N VAL A 504 -3.30 3.45 -45.79
CA VAL A 504 -4.08 3.51 -44.56
C VAL A 504 -4.33 2.10 -44.04
N ILE A 505 -4.09 1.89 -42.74
CA ILE A 505 -4.40 0.62 -42.07
C ILE A 505 -5.73 0.70 -41.34
N LEU A 506 -6.59 -0.29 -41.55
CA LEU A 506 -7.84 -0.52 -40.85
C LEU A 506 -7.65 -1.67 -39.85
N CYS A 507 -7.81 -1.36 -38.57
CA CYS A 507 -7.67 -2.30 -37.47
C CYS A 507 -9.06 -2.58 -36.87
N LEU A 508 -9.49 -3.85 -36.86
CA LEU A 508 -10.80 -4.28 -36.35
C LEU A 508 -10.68 -5.26 -35.18
N SER A 509 -11.53 -5.09 -34.17
CA SER A 509 -11.66 -6.01 -33.03
C SER A 509 -12.99 -6.77 -33.05
N LYS A 510 -12.99 -7.99 -32.50
CA LYS A 510 -14.20 -8.81 -32.33
C LYS A 510 -15.15 -8.25 -31.27
N MET A 511 -14.62 -7.47 -30.33
CA MET A 511 -15.36 -6.86 -29.22
C MET A 511 -15.29 -5.33 -29.34
N ASN A 512 -16.16 -4.60 -28.63
CA ASN A 512 -16.01 -3.16 -28.54
C ASN A 512 -14.67 -2.83 -27.85
N THR A 513 -13.82 -2.06 -28.53
CA THR A 513 -12.53 -1.65 -28.00
C THR A 513 -12.72 -0.43 -27.10
N PRO A 514 -12.14 -0.41 -25.88
CA PRO A 514 -12.00 0.85 -25.15
C PRO A 514 -11.19 1.84 -26.00
N ARG A 515 -11.35 3.14 -25.72
CA ARG A 515 -10.55 4.18 -26.40
C ARG A 515 -9.06 3.91 -26.20
N LEU A 516 -8.27 4.19 -27.22
CA LEU A 516 -6.82 4.00 -27.18
C LEU A 516 -6.21 4.88 -26.09
N THR A 517 -5.30 4.29 -25.32
CA THR A 517 -4.54 5.02 -24.30
C THR A 517 -3.53 5.97 -24.93
N LEU A 518 -3.03 6.95 -24.18
CA LEU A 518 -1.98 7.87 -24.66
C LEU A 518 -0.70 7.13 -25.08
N GLU A 519 -0.34 6.06 -24.36
CA GLU A 519 0.82 5.22 -24.68
C GLU A 519 0.60 4.43 -25.98
N GLU A 520 -0.59 3.85 -26.18
CA GLU A 520 -0.96 3.18 -27.44
C GLU A 520 -0.96 4.14 -28.62
N LEU A 521 -1.51 5.35 -28.45
CA LEU A 521 -1.50 6.37 -29.50
C LEU A 521 -0.06 6.77 -29.86
N SER A 522 0.81 6.96 -28.86
CA SER A 522 2.21 7.30 -29.10
C SER A 522 2.96 6.15 -29.78
N TRP A 523 2.70 4.92 -29.37
CA TRP A 523 3.28 3.72 -29.98
C TRP A 523 2.84 3.54 -31.43
N LEU A 524 1.53 3.61 -31.71
CA LEU A 524 0.98 3.51 -33.07
C LEU A 524 1.51 4.61 -33.99
N LYS A 525 1.61 5.85 -33.51
CA LYS A 525 2.23 6.96 -34.25
C LYS A 525 3.70 6.68 -34.58
N THR A 526 4.43 6.09 -33.64
CA THR A 526 5.84 5.74 -33.83
C THR A 526 5.99 4.63 -34.89
N LEU A 527 5.14 3.61 -34.83
CA LEU A 527 5.08 2.57 -35.87
C LEU A 527 4.78 3.18 -37.23
N ALA A 528 3.73 4.01 -37.35
CA ALA A 528 3.37 4.67 -38.60
C ALA A 528 4.51 5.53 -39.17
N PHE A 529 5.26 6.22 -38.32
CA PHE A 529 6.41 7.01 -38.74
C PHE A 529 7.53 6.12 -39.31
N TYR A 530 7.90 5.04 -38.61
CA TYR A 530 8.91 4.10 -39.11
C TYR A 530 8.46 3.36 -40.36
N THR A 531 7.18 3.00 -40.46
CA THR A 531 6.59 2.43 -41.67
C THR A 531 6.74 3.42 -42.83
N ASN A 532 6.39 4.69 -42.65
CA ASN A 532 6.51 5.68 -43.72
C ASN A 532 7.96 5.83 -44.21
N VAL A 533 8.93 5.92 -43.28
CA VAL A 533 10.35 5.97 -43.65
C VAL A 533 10.79 4.73 -44.41
N SER A 534 10.33 3.54 -43.99
CA SER A 534 10.64 2.29 -44.68
C SER A 534 10.02 2.22 -46.08
N ILE A 535 8.78 2.70 -46.23
CA ILE A 535 8.09 2.81 -47.52
C ILE A 535 8.89 3.70 -48.47
N GLU A 536 9.33 4.88 -48.02
CA GLU A 536 10.16 5.79 -48.82
C GLU A 536 11.49 5.15 -49.23
N ASN A 537 12.13 4.40 -48.32
CA ASN A 537 13.39 3.72 -48.61
C ASN A 537 13.21 2.61 -49.65
N VAL A 538 12.20 1.75 -49.48
CA VAL A 538 11.87 0.70 -50.46
C VAL A 538 11.57 1.31 -51.82
N MET A 539 10.83 2.42 -51.88
CA MET A 539 10.55 3.11 -53.15
C MET A 539 11.80 3.65 -53.83
N LYS A 540 12.71 4.28 -53.07
CA LYS A 540 13.99 4.75 -53.63
C LYS A 540 14.82 3.59 -54.17
N ILE A 541 14.80 2.44 -53.50
CA ILE A 541 15.48 1.23 -53.96
C ILE A 541 14.83 0.70 -55.24
N GLU A 542 13.50 0.62 -55.30
CA GLU A 542 12.75 0.23 -56.52
C GLU A 542 13.05 1.16 -57.70
N GLU A 543 13.07 2.48 -57.49
CA GLU A 543 13.37 3.48 -58.52
C GLU A 543 14.82 3.37 -59.03
N LEU A 544 15.79 3.21 -58.12
CA LEU A 544 17.19 2.99 -58.50
C LEU A 544 17.36 1.69 -59.30
N MET A 545 16.68 0.62 -58.90
CA MET A 545 16.68 -0.64 -59.64
C MET A 545 16.07 -0.49 -61.04
N SER A 546 14.96 0.23 -61.17
CA SER A 546 14.35 0.53 -62.47
C SER A 546 15.30 1.31 -63.39
N HIS A 547 15.96 2.35 -62.88
CA HIS A 547 16.95 3.11 -63.65
C HIS A 547 18.15 2.25 -64.06
N LEU A 548 18.61 1.33 -63.20
CA LEU A 548 19.68 0.39 -63.54
C LEU A 548 19.24 -0.60 -64.63
N GLU A 549 17.99 -1.07 -64.61
CA GLU A 549 17.42 -1.92 -65.65
C GLU A 549 17.30 -1.19 -66.99
N GLU A 550 16.86 0.06 -67.00
CA GLU A 550 16.80 0.90 -68.21
C GLU A 550 18.19 1.10 -68.83
N ILE A 551 19.19 1.41 -68.02
CA ILE A 551 20.59 1.56 -68.47
C ILE A 551 21.13 0.25 -69.04
N LYS A 552 20.81 -0.90 -68.40
CA LYS A 552 21.17 -2.23 -68.90
C LYS A 552 20.54 -2.56 -70.25
N GLN A 553 19.38 -2.00 -70.57
CA GLN A 553 18.70 -2.19 -71.86
C GLN A 553 19.25 -1.25 -72.96
N GLN A 554 19.73 -0.05 -72.59
CA GLN A 554 20.25 0.94 -73.54
C GLN A 554 21.72 0.69 -73.95
N GLU A 555 22.55 0.16 -73.06
CA GLU A 555 23.94 -0.21 -73.36
C GLU A 555 24.13 -1.73 -73.42
N SER A 556 24.86 -2.21 -74.43
CA SER A 556 25.26 -3.62 -74.53
C SER A 556 26.18 -4.01 -73.36
N ASN A 557 25.59 -4.45 -72.24
CA ASN A 557 26.24 -5.12 -71.11
C ASN A 557 27.50 -4.41 -70.56
N PRO A 558 27.37 -3.19 -69.99
CA PRO A 558 28.52 -2.47 -69.46
C PRO A 558 29.16 -3.20 -68.26
N VAL A 559 30.47 -3.40 -68.33
CA VAL A 559 31.29 -4.18 -67.37
C VAL A 559 31.19 -3.63 -65.93
N TRP A 560 30.96 -2.34 -65.76
CA TRP A 560 30.81 -1.70 -64.45
C TRP A 560 29.53 -2.16 -63.72
N LEU A 561 28.45 -2.43 -64.46
CA LEU A 561 27.18 -2.87 -63.88
C LEU A 561 27.29 -4.29 -63.30
N LYS A 562 27.99 -5.20 -64.01
CA LYS A 562 28.29 -6.54 -63.48
C LYS A 562 29.11 -6.49 -62.19
N LYS A 563 30.08 -5.58 -62.13
CA LYS A 563 30.92 -5.40 -60.95
C LYS A 563 30.10 -4.88 -59.77
N LEU A 564 29.17 -3.97 -60.03
CA LEU A 564 28.29 -3.40 -59.02
C LEU A 564 27.25 -4.42 -58.51
N MET A 565 26.62 -5.21 -59.40
CA MET A 565 25.72 -6.30 -58.98
C MET A 565 26.44 -7.36 -58.15
N TYR A 566 27.66 -7.74 -58.54
CA TYR A 566 28.47 -8.69 -57.77
C TYR A 566 28.83 -8.17 -56.37
N THR A 567 28.99 -6.85 -56.19
CA THR A 567 29.29 -6.25 -54.89
C THR A 567 28.03 -6.06 -54.01
N ILE A 568 26.84 -6.24 -54.58
CA ILE A 568 25.55 -6.18 -53.85
C ILE A 568 25.08 -7.59 -53.44
N GLU A 569 25.48 -8.63 -54.17
CA GLU A 569 25.21 -10.03 -53.81
C GLU A 569 26.12 -10.55 -52.67
N GLU A 570 27.26 -9.90 -52.43
CA GLU A 570 28.17 -10.14 -51.30
C GLU A 570 27.77 -9.31 -50.07
#